data_AF-A0A4Q5GCX0-F1
#
_entry.id   AF-A0A4Q5GCX0-F1
#
_cell.length_a   1.000
_cell.length_b   1.000
_cell.length_c   1.000
_cell.angle_alpha   90.00
_cell.angle_beta   90.00
_cell.angle_gamma   90.00
#
_symmetry.space_group_name_H-M   'P 1'
#
loop_
_entity.id
_entity.type
_entity.pdbx_description
1 polymer ?
#
loop_
_entity_poly.entity_id
_entity_poly.type
_entity_poly.pdbx_seq_one_letter_code
_entity_poly.pdbx_strand_id
1 'polypeptide(L)' 'MSVGYMLRIDCWGAEKDLKTTYGSECALTSLAVDEPLEYARLYLDGNLQMWIDSEDSLEL' A
#
# COMPACT_ATOMS: atom_id res chain seq x y z
N MET A 1 -28.90 -12.15 5.08
CA MET A 1 -27.60 -12.60 5.61
C MET A 1 -26.53 -11.92 4.77
N SER A 2 -25.66 -11.10 5.37
CA SER A 2 -24.49 -10.58 4.65
C SER A 2 -23.44 -11.68 4.62
N VAL A 3 -22.97 -12.06 3.43
CA VAL A 3 -21.77 -12.89 3.29
C VAL A 3 -20.58 -11.94 3.39
N GLY A 4 -19.75 -12.13 4.42
CA GLY A 4 -18.48 -11.44 4.52
C GLY A 4 -17.47 -12.09 3.58
N TYR A 5 -16.90 -11.32 2.68
CA TYR A 5 -15.76 -11.75 1.88
C TYR A 5 -14.47 -11.38 2.60
N MET A 6 -13.50 -12.29 2.62
CA MET A 6 -12.16 -12.03 3.16
C MET A 6 -11.19 -11.85 2.00
N LEU A 7 -10.62 -10.65 1.89
CA LEU A 7 -9.52 -10.38 0.97
C LEU A 7 -8.20 -10.63 1.70
N ARG A 8 -7.27 -11.32 1.02
CA ARG A 8 -5.90 -11.54 1.50
C ARG A 8 -4.93 -11.03 0.46
N ILE A 9 -4.03 -10.15 0.85
CA ILE A 9 -2.95 -9.64 0.01
C ILE A 9 -1.63 -10.05 0.66
N ASP A 10 -0.74 -10.61 -0.15
CA ASP A 10 0.63 -10.88 0.26
C ASP A 10 1.46 -9.60 0.03
N CYS A 11 1.73 -8.86 1.10
CA CYS A 11 2.51 -7.61 1.04
C CYS A 11 3.90 -7.85 0.46
N TRP A 12 4.55 -8.98 0.77
CA TRP A 12 5.87 -9.29 0.22
C TRP A 12 5.82 -9.41 -1.31
N GLY A 13 4.81 -10.10 -1.82
CA GLY A 13 4.58 -10.23 -3.26
C GLY A 13 4.17 -8.91 -3.92
N ALA A 14 3.35 -8.10 -3.23
CA ALA A 14 2.85 -6.82 -3.71
C ALA A 14 3.95 -5.74 -3.81
N GLU A 15 4.91 -5.77 -2.90
CA GLU A 15 5.88 -4.68 -2.72
C GLU A 15 7.24 -4.97 -3.38
N LYS A 16 7.49 -6.22 -3.80
CA LYS A 16 8.80 -6.66 -4.32
C LYS A 16 9.42 -5.81 -5.43
N ASP A 17 8.59 -5.15 -6.25
CA ASP A 17 9.01 -4.34 -7.40
C ASP A 17 8.78 -2.83 -7.18
N LEU A 18 8.29 -2.43 -6.00
CA LEU A 18 8.09 -1.03 -5.66
C LEU A 18 9.44 -0.37 -5.35
N LYS A 19 9.57 0.89 -5.77
CA LYS A 19 10.71 1.74 -5.45
C LYS A 19 10.30 2.64 -4.31
N THR A 20 10.90 2.43 -3.14
CA THR A 20 10.64 3.20 -1.93
C THR A 20 11.88 3.97 -1.47
N THR A 21 11.66 5.02 -0.69
CA THR A 21 12.67 5.59 0.21
C THR A 21 12.39 5.11 1.63
N TYR A 22 13.27 5.45 2.58
CA TYR A 22 13.03 5.11 3.99
C TYR A 22 11.76 5.77 4.55
N GLY A 23 11.43 6.99 4.09
CA GLY A 23 10.22 7.70 4.50
C GLY A 23 8.95 6.99 4.00
N SER A 24 8.89 6.70 2.69
CA SER A 24 7.75 6.00 2.11
C SER A 24 7.63 4.54 2.52
N GLU A 25 8.72 3.84 2.87
CA GLU A 25 8.65 2.47 3.42
C GLU A 25 7.93 2.45 4.77
N CYS A 26 8.20 3.43 5.63
CA CYS A 26 7.51 3.59 6.91
C CYS A 26 6.01 3.89 6.68
N ALA A 27 5.72 4.85 5.79
CA ALA A 27 4.36 5.23 5.45
C ALA A 27 3.56 4.07 4.81
N LEU A 28 4.19 3.28 3.93
CA LEU A 28 3.59 2.11 3.30
C LEU A 28 3.25 1.03 4.33
N THR A 29 4.14 0.79 5.30
CA THR A 29 3.89 -0.13 6.41
C THR A 29 2.70 0.34 7.26
N SER A 30 2.65 1.64 7.58
CA SER A 30 1.51 2.25 8.28
C SER A 30 0.22 2.11 7.48
N LEU A 31 0.24 2.39 6.18
CA LEU A 31 -0.94 2.26 5.31
C LEU A 31 -1.51 0.83 5.32
N ALA A 32 -0.65 -0.19 5.24
CA ALA A 32 -1.07 -1.59 5.26
C ALA A 32 -1.71 -2.03 6.60
N VAL A 33 -1.26 -1.44 7.73
CA VAL A 33 -1.72 -1.79 9.08
C VAL A 33 -2.94 -0.97 9.49
N ASP A 34 -2.86 0.34 9.31
CA ASP A 34 -3.85 1.30 9.81
C ASP A 34 -5.03 1.46 8.83
N GLU A 35 -4.76 1.40 7.52
CA GLU A 35 -5.76 1.57 6.47
C GLU A 35 -5.74 0.42 5.42
N PRO A 36 -5.92 -0.85 5.86
CA PRO A 36 -5.75 -2.02 5.00
C PRO A 36 -6.66 -2.05 3.77
N LEU A 37 -7.82 -1.38 3.81
CA LEU A 37 -8.72 -1.27 2.66
C LEU A 37 -8.20 -0.32 1.59
N GLU A 38 -7.55 0.78 1.97
CA GLU A 38 -6.97 1.72 1.01
C GLU A 38 -5.69 1.14 0.41
N TYR A 39 -4.85 0.49 1.23
CA TYR A 39 -3.74 -0.33 0.73
C TYR A 39 -4.22 -1.34 -0.31
N ALA A 40 -5.27 -2.09 0.01
CA ALA A 40 -5.82 -3.11 -0.89
C ALA A 40 -6.33 -2.51 -2.20
N ARG A 41 -7.02 -1.36 -2.12
CA ARG A 41 -7.49 -0.64 -3.29
C ARG A 41 -6.32 -0.19 -4.17
N LEU A 42 -5.31 0.45 -3.59
CA LEU A 42 -4.13 0.92 -4.32
C LEU A 42 -3.37 -0.24 -4.98
N TYR A 43 -3.25 -1.37 -4.28
CA TYR A 43 -2.65 -2.57 -4.83
C TYR A 43 -3.45 -3.12 -6.03
N LEU A 44 -4.77 -3.28 -5.87
CA LEU A 44 -5.66 -3.82 -6.91
C LEU A 44 -5.77 -2.90 -8.13
N ASP A 45 -5.71 -1.58 -7.91
CA ASP A 45 -5.72 -0.59 -8.97
C ASP A 45 -4.34 -0.43 -9.64
N GLY A 46 -3.28 -1.04 -9.10
CA GLY A 46 -1.91 -0.92 -9.62
C GLY A 46 -1.26 0.44 -9.33
N ASN A 47 -1.76 1.17 -8.34
CA ASN A 47 -1.43 2.57 -8.06
C ASN A 47 -0.43 2.76 -6.91
N LEU A 48 0.03 1.68 -6.26
CA LEU A 48 0.94 1.78 -5.10
C LEU A 48 2.20 2.61 -5.38
N GLN A 49 2.84 2.45 -6.55
CA GLN A 49 4.03 3.24 -6.87
C GLN A 49 3.72 4.74 -6.98
N MET A 50 2.57 5.12 -7.56
CA MET A 50 2.18 6.53 -7.65
C MET A 50 1.89 7.13 -6.27
N TRP A 51 1.33 6.34 -5.36
CA TRP A 51 1.14 6.75 -3.98
C TRP A 51 2.49 6.95 -3.27
N ILE A 52 3.43 6.01 -3.44
CA ILE A 52 4.80 6.13 -2.90
C ILE A 52 5.51 7.39 -3.44
N ASP A 53 5.48 7.61 -4.75
CA ASP A 53 6.12 8.77 -5.38
C ASP A 53 5.55 10.09 -4.84
N SER A 54 4.25 10.11 -4.52
CA SER A 54 3.59 11.25 -3.87
C SER A 54 4.06 11.43 -2.43
N GLU A 55 4.16 10.34 -1.66
CA GLU A 55 4.60 10.38 -0.26
C GLU A 55 6.05 10.87 -0.15
N ASP A 56 6.94 10.36 -1.01
CA ASP A 56 8.33 10.81 -1.11
C ASP A 56 8.44 12.30 -1.46
N SER A 57 7.49 12.84 -2.23
CA SER A 57 7.46 14.26 -2.60
C SER A 57 7.00 15.17 -1.45
N LEU A 58 6.36 14.64 -0.41
CA LEU A 58 5.91 15.39 0.77
C LEU A 58 7.02 15.57 1.82
N GLU A 59 8.07 14.73 1.78
CA GLU A 59 9.23 14.83 2.67
C GLU A 59 10.31 15.83 2.17
N LEU A 60 10.04 16.59 1.10
CA LEU A 60 10.88 17.70 0.61
C LEU A 60 10.59 19.02 1.32
#